data_AF-A0AAW9HBK9-F1
#
_entry.id   AF-A0AAW9HBK9-F1
#
_cell.length_a   1.000
_cell.length_b   1.000
_cell.length_c   1.000
_cell.angle_alpha   90.00
_cell.angle_beta   90.00
_cell.angle_gamma   90.00
#
_symmetry.space_group_name_H-M   'P 1'
#
loop_
_entity.id
_entity.type
_entity.pdbx_description
1 polymer ?
#
loop_
_entity_poly.entity_id
_entity_poly.type
_entity_poly.pdbx_seq_one_letter_code
_entity_poly.pdbx_strand_id
1 'polypeptide(L)'
;MATPVWVTGDIIAITYPGAPGGNGAHTPEVRIAVETTAGLLTLIFQGRRTIDCVRVGDRIRARVVPLRRRGVLVAYNPEYTVL
;
A
#
# COMPACT_ATOMS: atom_id res chain seq x y z
N MET A 1 1.78 -5.52 -21.21
CA MET A 1 1.71 -4.61 -20.04
C MET A 1 0.60 -5.10 -19.14
N ALA A 2 0.78 -5.08 -17.82
CA ALA A 2 -0.29 -5.45 -16.88
C ALA A 2 -1.32 -4.32 -16.80
N THR A 3 -2.60 -4.66 -16.90
CA THR A 3 -3.69 -3.68 -16.91
C THR A 3 -4.03 -3.23 -15.48
N PRO A 4 -4.16 -1.92 -15.22
CA PRO A 4 -4.64 -1.45 -13.92
C PRO A 4 -6.06 -1.93 -13.65
N VAL A 5 -6.33 -2.38 -12.44
CA VAL A 5 -7.66 -2.80 -11.98
C VAL A 5 -8.09 -1.99 -10.76
N TRP A 6 -9.39 -1.78 -10.61
CA TRP A 6 -9.95 -1.17 -9.41
C TRP A 6 -10.20 -2.24 -8.36
N VAL A 7 -9.71 -2.00 -7.15
CA VAL A 7 -9.87 -2.88 -5.99
C VAL A 7 -10.49 -2.07 -4.85
N THR A 8 -11.42 -2.70 -4.12
CA THR A 8 -12.01 -2.14 -2.90
C THR A 8 -11.69 -3.05 -1.74
N GLY A 9 -11.41 -2.48 -0.58
CA GLY A 9 -11.12 -3.22 0.62
C GLY A 9 -10.96 -2.33 1.85
N ASP A 10 -10.76 -2.98 2.99
CA ASP A 10 -10.68 -2.32 4.29
C ASP A 10 -9.21 -2.30 4.75
N ILE A 11 -8.75 -1.16 5.25
CA ILE A 11 -7.38 -1.00 5.75
C ILE A 11 -7.27 -1.71 7.09
N ILE A 12 -6.42 -2.74 7.17
CA ILE A 12 -6.22 -3.50 8.41
C ILE A 12 -4.91 -3.14 9.13
N ALA A 13 -3.93 -2.57 8.44
CA ALA A 13 -2.69 -2.10 9.05
C ALA A 13 -1.99 -1.03 8.21
N ILE A 14 -1.27 -0.13 8.89
CA ILE A 14 -0.38 0.86 8.27
C ILE A 14 1.00 0.74 8.92
N THR A 15 2.04 0.55 8.10
CA THR A 15 3.43 0.51 8.54
C THR A 15 4.18 1.71 7.97
N TYR A 16 4.75 2.52 8.86
CA TYR A 16 5.56 3.68 8.49
C TYR A 16 7.05 3.31 8.43
N PRO A 17 7.86 4.03 7.64
CA PRO A 17 9.28 3.73 7.55
C PRO A 17 9.98 4.03 8.89
N GLY A 18 10.92 3.16 9.26
CA GLY A 18 11.78 3.38 10.42
C GLY A 18 12.71 4.59 10.25
N ALA A 19 13.45 4.92 11.31
CA ALA A 19 14.50 5.93 11.25
C ALA A 19 15.51 5.56 10.13
N PRO A 20 16.00 6.53 9.35
CA PRO A 20 17.05 6.26 8.36
C PRO A 20 18.30 5.74 9.09
N GLY A 21 18.52 4.42 9.06
CA GLY A 21 19.69 3.78 9.64
C GLY A 21 20.93 3.98 8.78
N GLY A 22 22.10 4.08 9.42
CA GLY A 22 23.39 4.51 8.86
C GLY A 22 24.04 3.66 7.75
N ASN A 23 23.31 2.73 7.12
CA ASN A 23 23.83 1.86 6.06
C ASN A 23 23.13 2.07 4.71
N GLY A 24 23.04 3.32 4.28
CA GLY A 24 22.58 3.67 2.94
C GLY A 24 21.06 3.81 2.86
N ALA A 25 20.64 5.03 2.54
CA ALA A 25 19.28 5.47 2.29
C ALA A 25 18.38 4.43 1.60
N HIS A 26 17.64 3.63 2.38
CA HIS A 26 16.45 2.99 1.86
C HIS A 26 15.42 4.08 1.61
N THR A 27 14.93 4.17 0.36
CA THR A 27 13.79 5.02 0.01
C THR A 27 12.69 4.77 1.05
N PRO A 28 12.19 5.81 1.75
CA PRO A 28 11.15 5.61 2.75
C PRO A 28 9.90 5.05 2.08
N GLU A 29 9.25 4.07 2.70
CA GLU A 29 8.02 3.47 2.19
C GLU A 29 6.97 3.44 3.30
N VAL A 30 5.78 3.97 3.02
CA VAL A 30 4.58 3.66 3.81
C VAL A 30 3.92 2.44 3.18
N ARG A 31 3.59 1.43 4.00
CA ARG A 31 2.90 0.22 3.56
C ARG A 31 1.52 0.16 4.18
N ILE A 32 0.50 -0.05 3.37
CA ILE A 32 -0.90 -0.20 3.80
C ILE A 32 -1.35 -1.61 3.44
N ALA A 33 -1.75 -2.38 4.45
CA ALA A 33 -2.35 -3.69 4.28
C ALA A 33 -3.87 -3.51 4.14
N VAL A 34 -4.42 -4.03 3.04
CA VAL A 34 -5.82 -3.90 2.67
C VAL A 34 -6.41 -5.31 2.52
N GLU A 35 -7.44 -5.62 3.30
CA GLU A 35 -8.22 -6.83 3.13
C GLU A 35 -9.27 -6.60 2.04
N THR A 36 -9.24 -7.45 1.00
CA THR A 36 -10.13 -7.36 -0.16
C THR A 36 -10.85 -8.69 -0.34
N THR A 37 -11.88 -8.74 -1.19
CA THR A 37 -12.56 -10.00 -1.53
C THR A 37 -11.64 -11.03 -2.21
N ALA A 38 -10.54 -10.57 -2.83
CA ALA A 38 -9.53 -11.42 -3.44
C ALA A 38 -8.39 -11.81 -2.48
N GLY A 39 -8.48 -11.41 -1.21
CA GLY A 39 -7.47 -11.61 -0.18
C GLY A 39 -6.66 -10.35 0.14
N LEU A 40 -5.50 -10.56 0.79
CA LEU A 40 -4.66 -9.49 1.28
C LEU A 40 -3.86 -8.81 0.17
N LEU A 41 -3.95 -7.48 0.09
CA LEU A 41 -3.20 -6.62 -0.81
C LEU A 41 -2.39 -5.60 -0.02
N THR A 42 -1.09 -5.47 -0.31
CA THR A 42 -0.24 -4.44 0.30
C THR A 42 0.01 -3.30 -0.69
N LEU A 43 -0.47 -2.11 -0.38
CA LEU A 43 -0.13 -0.89 -1.10
C LEU A 43 1.19 -0.34 -0.56
N ILE A 44 2.15 -0.06 -1.43
CA ILE A 44 3.49 0.42 -1.07
C ILE A 44 3.68 1.82 -1.66
N PHE A 45 3.70 2.82 -0.79
CA PHE A 45 3.92 4.22 -1.15
C PHE A 45 5.38 4.60 -0.93
N GLN A 46 6.16 4.58 -2.01
CA GLN A 46 7.59 4.89 -2.00
C GLN A 46 7.83 6.39 -1.97
N GLY A 47 8.93 6.81 -1.34
CA GLY A 47 9.26 8.21 -1.13
C GLY A 47 8.39 8.90 -0.07
N ARG A 48 7.45 8.17 0.55
CA ARG A 48 6.54 8.68 1.56
C ARG A 48 7.00 8.25 2.95
N ARG A 49 6.95 9.20 3.90
CA ARG A 49 7.13 8.95 5.34
C ARG A 49 5.83 8.98 6.11
N THR A 50 4.84 9.70 5.58
CA THR A 50 3.51 9.83 6.12
C THR A 50 2.50 9.61 5.00
N ILE A 51 1.26 9.37 5.39
CA ILE A 51 0.12 9.32 4.49
C ILE A 51 -1.06 9.96 5.21
N ASP A 52 -1.71 10.91 4.55
CA ASP A 52 -2.73 11.73 5.16
C ASP A 52 -4.12 11.13 4.91
N CYS A 53 -5.06 11.42 5.81
CA CYS A 53 -6.48 11.11 5.67
C CYS A 53 -6.80 9.61 5.50
N VAL A 54 -5.95 8.71 6.00
CA VAL A 54 -6.22 7.26 6.07
C VAL A 54 -5.93 6.74 7.47
N ARG A 55 -6.77 5.81 7.92
CA ARG A 55 -6.70 5.15 9.22
C ARG A 55 -6.94 3.65 9.06
N VAL A 56 -6.47 2.88 10.03
CA VAL A 56 -6.88 1.48 10.16
C VAL A 56 -8.38 1.44 10.44
N GLY A 57 -9.11 0.61 9.70
CA GLY A 57 -10.57 0.53 9.68
C GLY A 57 -11.23 1.29 8.53
N ASP A 58 -10.53 2.19 7.84
CA ASP A 58 -11.11 2.90 6.70
C ASP A 58 -11.29 1.96 5.50
N ARG A 59 -12.37 2.16 4.75
CA ARG A 59 -12.59 1.50 3.47
C ARG A 59 -12.03 2.35 2.34
N ILE A 60 -11.33 1.73 1.40
CA ILE A 60 -10.74 2.43 0.27
C ILE A 60 -11.10 1.78 -1.07
N ARG A 61 -11.05 2.59 -2.12
CA ARG A 61 -10.99 2.14 -3.51
C ARG A 61 -9.65 2.56 -4.11
N ALA A 62 -8.86 1.61 -4.58
CA ALA A 62 -7.53 1.82 -5.16
C ALA A 62 -7.44 1.32 -6.60
N ARG A 63 -6.73 2.07 -7.45
CA ARG A 63 -6.37 1.66 -8.82
C ARG A 63 -4.98 1.06 -8.79
N VAL A 64 -4.89 -0.25 -9.01
CA VAL A 64 -3.66 -1.01 -8.78
C VAL A 64 -3.23 -1.78 -10.01
N VAL A 65 -1.91 -1.91 -10.20
CA VAL A 65 -1.32 -2.94 -11.05
C VAL A 65 -0.77 -4.00 -10.10
N PRO A 66 -1.53 -5.09 -9.82
CA PRO A 66 -1.15 -6.05 -8.79
C PRO A 66 0.06 -6.88 -9.25
N LEU A 67 1.03 -7.02 -8.35
CA LEU A 67 2.26 -7.78 -8.55
C LEU A 67 2.40 -8.79 -7.41
N ARG A 68 3.05 -9.93 -7.66
CA ARG A 68 3.45 -10.85 -6.59
C ARG A 68 4.90 -10.57 -6.19
N ARG A 69 5.12 -10.31 -4.91
CA ARG A 69 6.46 -10.17 -4.32
C ARG A 69 6.58 -11.10 -3.12
N ARG A 70 7.49 -12.08 -3.20
CA ARG A 70 7.70 -13.09 -2.13
C ARG A 70 6.38 -13.74 -1.67
N GLY A 71 5.49 -14.04 -2.63
CA GLY A 71 4.18 -14.66 -2.36
C GLY A 71 3.06 -13.68 -1.98
N VAL A 72 3.34 -12.41 -1.70
CA VAL A 72 2.34 -11.40 -1.30
C VAL A 72 1.91 -10.56 -2.50
N LEU A 73 0.62 -10.24 -2.61
CA LEU A 73 0.11 -9.29 -3.59
C LEU A 73 0.44 -7.87 -3.15
N VAL A 74 1.09 -7.12 -4.03
CA VAL A 74 1.52 -5.75 -3.78
C VAL A 74 1.17 -4.83 -4.94
N ALA A 75 1.00 -3.54 -4.65
CA ALA A 75 0.88 -2.49 -5.64
C ALA A 75 1.73 -1.28 -5.22
N TYR A 76 2.52 -0.73 -6.14
CA TYR A 76 3.40 0.41 -5.86
C TYR A 76 2.74 1.72 -6.28
N ASN A 77 2.76 2.71 -5.39
CA ASN A 77 2.23 4.07 -5.58
C ASN A 77 0.86 4.12 -6.29
N PRO A 78 -0.14 3.35 -5.82
CA PRO A 78 -1.45 3.35 -6.46
C PRO A 78 -2.19 4.66 -6.21
N GLU A 79 -3.08 5.02 -7.13
CA GLU A 79 -4.11 6.03 -6.87
C GLU A 79 -5.17 5.41 -5.96
N TYR A 80 -5.67 6.16 -4.98
CA TYR A 80 -6.74 5.69 -4.11
C TYR A 80 -7.67 6.81 -3.65
N THR A 81 -8.85 6.41 -3.18
CA THR A 81 -9.84 7.26 -2.53
C THR A 81 -10.38 6.54 -1.30
N VAL A 82 -10.51 7.26 -0.19
CA VAL A 82 -11.18 6.77 1.02
C VAL A 82 -12.69 6.95 0.85
N LEU A 83 -13.46 5.93 1.21
CA LEU A 83 -14.91 5.85 1.01
C LEU A 83 -15.69 6.15 2.29
#